data_AF-A0A2E8Q6Y9-F1
#
_entry.id   AF-A0A2E8Q6Y9-F1
#
_cell.length_a   1.000
_cell.length_b   1.000
_cell.length_c   1.000
_cell.angle_alpha   90.00
_cell.angle_beta   90.00
_cell.angle_gamma   90.00
#
_symmetry.space_group_name_H-M   'P 1'
#
loop_
_entity.id
_entity.type
_entity.pdbx_description
1 polymer ?
#
loop_
_entity_poly.entity_id
_entity_poly.type
_entity_poly.pdbx_seq_one_letter_code
_entity_poly.pdbx_strand_id
1 'polypeptide(L)'
;MKNPNVITKYYQKEDINSKAVYSSCEKYRYSLTRIWNKKAEKLHFVMLNPSTATEIQNDPTVERCERRARTLNFGSFRVTNIFAWRDTDPKKMKRAKDPVGLQNNKAIIDGCLWADCTIAAWGNHGLYLNRGNYVVELMKKCGKPIFHLGISKVGQPKHPLYISYDILPTEWLSNN
;
A
#
# COMPACT_ATOMS: atom_id res chain seq x y z
N MET A 1 27.54 4.64 8.51
CA MET A 1 26.15 4.23 8.23
C MET A 1 25.21 5.10 9.06
N LYS A 2 24.58 6.13 8.49
CA LYS A 2 23.63 6.98 9.22
C LYS A 2 22.27 6.28 9.23
N ASN A 3 21.76 5.97 10.42
CA ASN A 3 20.44 5.37 10.61
C ASN A 3 19.39 6.22 9.86
N PRO A 4 18.60 5.67 8.92
CA PRO A 4 17.61 6.46 8.21
C PRO A 4 16.45 6.69 9.17
N ASN A 5 16.52 7.77 9.93
CA ASN A 5 15.50 8.11 10.92
C ASN A 5 14.13 8.18 10.23
N VAL A 6 13.28 7.21 10.53
CA VAL A 6 11.85 7.25 10.20
C VAL A 6 11.14 8.03 11.28
N ILE A 7 10.13 8.80 10.91
CA ILE A 7 9.20 9.40 11.86
C ILE A 7 7.88 8.68 11.78
N THR A 8 7.22 8.49 12.92
CA THR A 8 5.88 7.92 12.99
C THR A 8 4.94 8.96 13.56
N LYS A 9 3.87 9.26 12.82
CA LYS A 9 2.78 10.13 13.27
C LYS A 9 1.57 9.27 13.60
N TYR A 10 0.88 9.65 14.67
CA TYR A 10 -0.32 8.97 15.16
C TYR A 10 -1.47 9.95 15.20
N TYR A 11 -2.68 9.44 14.99
CA TYR A 11 -3.91 10.18 15.19
C TYR A 11 -4.99 9.21 15.66
N GLN A 12 -5.89 9.70 16.50
CA GLN A 12 -7.05 8.95 16.96
C GLN A 12 -8.29 9.78 16.71
N LYS A 13 -9.28 9.19 16.04
CA LYS A 13 -10.61 9.75 15.86
C LYS A 13 -11.62 8.69 16.23
N GLU A 14 -12.41 8.94 17.27
CA GLU A 14 -13.34 7.96 17.84
C GLU A 14 -12.57 6.65 18.13
N ASP A 15 -13.07 5.52 17.62
CA ASP A 15 -12.45 4.20 17.77
C ASP A 15 -11.40 3.87 16.70
N ILE A 16 -11.10 4.81 15.80
CA ILE A 16 -10.14 4.62 14.72
C ILE A 16 -8.75 5.05 15.19
N ASN A 17 -7.85 4.07 15.29
CA ASN A 17 -6.43 4.28 15.53
C ASN A 17 -5.69 4.40 14.19
N SER A 18 -5.02 5.52 14.00
CA SER A 18 -4.33 5.86 12.76
C SER A 18 -2.83 6.02 12.97
N LYS A 19 -2.03 5.47 12.05
CA LYS A 19 -0.57 5.54 12.07
C LYS A 19 0.00 5.75 10.67
N ALA A 20 0.89 6.72 10.51
CA ALA A 20 1.64 6.95 9.27
C ALA A 20 3.14 6.96 9.55
N VAL A 21 3.92 6.26 8.72
CA VAL A 21 5.39 6.19 8.83
C VAL A 21 6.02 6.89 7.65
N TYR A 22 6.91 7.84 7.91
CA TYR A 22 7.58 8.65 6.91
C TYR A 22 9.10 8.61 7.05
N SER A 23 9.82 9.06 6.04
CA SER A 23 11.19 9.56 6.19
C SER A 23 11.22 10.80 7.09
N SER A 24 12.35 11.10 7.73
CA SER A 24 12.55 12.35 8.48
C SER A 24 12.27 13.63 7.70
N CYS A 25 12.53 13.66 6.39
CA CYS A 25 12.19 14.81 5.53
C CYS A 25 10.74 14.80 5.02
N GLU A 26 9.93 13.83 5.43
CA GLU A 26 8.54 13.61 5.06
C GLU A 26 8.24 13.40 3.56
N LYS A 27 9.23 13.52 2.67
CA LYS A 27 9.08 13.30 1.22
C LYS A 27 8.72 11.86 0.85
N TYR A 28 8.97 10.92 1.77
CA TYR A 28 8.61 9.51 1.61
C TYR A 28 7.59 9.09 2.66
N ARG A 29 6.53 8.41 2.24
CA ARG A 29 5.59 7.72 3.15
C ARG A 29 5.72 6.21 2.92
N TYR A 30 6.16 5.50 3.95
CA TYR A 30 6.41 4.06 3.88
C TYR A 30 5.16 3.24 4.18
N SER A 31 4.31 3.70 5.10
CA SER A 31 3.02 3.05 5.36
C SER A 31 1.99 4.01 5.92
N LEU A 32 0.72 3.67 5.72
CA LEU A 32 -0.44 4.29 6.36
C LEU A 32 -1.36 3.17 6.87
N THR A 33 -1.71 3.17 8.15
CA THR A 33 -2.56 2.15 8.77
C THR A 33 -3.76 2.80 9.46
N ARG A 34 -4.92 2.17 9.36
CA ARG A 34 -6.13 2.47 10.13
C ARG A 34 -6.66 1.19 10.77
N ILE A 35 -7.01 1.25 12.04
CA ILE A 35 -7.54 0.12 12.81
C ILE A 35 -8.79 0.57 13.55
N TRP A 36 -9.93 -0.05 13.26
CA TRP A 36 -11.22 0.17 13.95
C TRP A 36 -11.71 -1.06 14.71
N ASN A 37 -11.24 -2.26 14.37
CA ASN A 37 -11.51 -3.48 15.13
C ASN A 37 -10.27 -4.37 15.18
N LYS A 38 -9.63 -4.46 16.35
CA LYS A 38 -8.39 -5.24 16.55
C LYS A 38 -8.60 -6.76 16.50
N LYS A 39 -9.84 -7.22 16.68
CA LYS A 39 -10.19 -8.65 16.73
C LYS A 39 -10.53 -9.23 15.34
N ALA A 40 -10.77 -8.38 14.34
CA ALA A 40 -11.06 -8.81 12.98
C ALA A 40 -9.78 -8.87 12.12
N GLU A 41 -9.92 -9.47 10.94
CA GLU A 41 -8.85 -9.63 9.97
C GLU A 41 -8.30 -8.29 9.48
N LYS A 42 -7.10 -8.32 8.91
CA LYS A 42 -6.33 -7.15 8.48
C LYS A 42 -6.08 -7.19 6.98
N LEU A 43 -6.38 -6.09 6.31
CA LEU A 43 -6.17 -5.95 4.87
C LEU A 43 -4.93 -5.09 4.57
N HIS A 44 -4.10 -5.50 3.61
CA HIS A 44 -2.98 -4.71 3.13
C HIS A 44 -3.13 -4.43 1.64
N PHE A 45 -2.98 -3.17 1.23
CA PHE A 45 -2.90 -2.76 -0.17
C PHE A 45 -1.47 -2.34 -0.51
N VAL A 46 -0.96 -2.83 -1.64
CA VAL A 46 0.31 -2.41 -2.23
C VAL A 46 0.02 -1.60 -3.49
N MET A 47 0.12 -0.27 -3.39
CA MET A 47 -0.30 0.68 -4.43
C MET A 47 0.89 1.33 -5.14
N LEU A 48 0.66 2.31 -6.03
CA LEU A 48 1.72 2.93 -6.83
C LEU A 48 2.68 3.81 -6.02
N ASN A 49 2.19 4.97 -5.60
CA ASN A 49 2.92 5.96 -4.81
C ASN A 49 1.98 6.71 -3.84
N PRO A 50 2.46 7.18 -2.69
CA PRO A 50 1.70 8.02 -1.78
C PRO A 50 1.24 9.32 -2.43
N SER A 51 0.01 9.73 -2.17
CA SER A 51 -0.53 11.06 -2.50
C SER A 51 -0.72 11.88 -1.22
N THR A 52 -1.85 12.54 -1.02
CA THR A 52 -2.09 13.52 0.05
C THR A 52 -2.59 12.95 1.38
N ALA A 53 -2.93 11.66 1.45
CA ALA A 53 -3.38 11.07 2.72
C ALA A 53 -2.32 11.19 3.83
N THR A 54 -2.76 11.52 5.03
CA THR A 54 -1.92 11.56 6.24
C THR A 54 -2.51 10.63 7.29
N GLU A 55 -1.94 10.58 8.49
CA GLU A 55 -2.55 9.95 9.64
C GLU A 55 -3.90 10.59 10.02
N ILE A 56 -4.16 11.84 9.65
CA ILE A 56 -5.39 12.56 10.01
C ILE A 56 -6.48 12.34 8.96
N GLN A 57 -6.14 12.49 7.68
CA GLN A 57 -7.13 12.55 6.60
C GLN A 57 -6.83 11.58 5.46
N ASN A 58 -7.89 11.10 4.82
CA ASN A 58 -7.80 10.28 3.62
C ASN A 58 -7.69 11.16 2.37
N ASP A 59 -7.05 10.61 1.34
CA ASP A 59 -7.21 11.05 -0.05
C ASP A 59 -8.24 10.14 -0.75
N PRO A 60 -8.70 10.45 -1.98
CA PRO A 60 -9.73 9.63 -2.65
C PRO A 60 -9.37 8.15 -2.81
N THR A 61 -8.08 7.82 -2.93
CA THR A 61 -7.66 6.42 -3.08
C THR A 61 -7.68 5.71 -1.74
N VAL A 62 -7.12 6.33 -0.70
CA VAL A 62 -7.13 5.77 0.66
C VAL A 62 -8.56 5.63 1.19
N GLU A 63 -9.44 6.59 0.93
CA GLU A 63 -10.86 6.51 1.24
C GLU A 63 -11.51 5.29 0.58
N ARG A 64 -11.16 5.02 -0.69
CA ARG A 64 -11.69 3.85 -1.40
C ARG A 64 -11.16 2.53 -0.83
N CYS A 65 -9.89 2.49 -0.43
CA CYS A 65 -9.30 1.33 0.24
C CYS A 65 -9.98 1.08 1.60
N GLU A 66 -10.24 2.13 2.38
CA GLU A 66 -10.94 2.01 3.66
C GLU A 66 -12.36 1.47 3.48
N ARG A 67 -13.15 2.07 2.58
CA ARG A 67 -14.51 1.60 2.27
C ARG A 67 -14.52 0.14 1.86
N ARG A 68 -13.62 -0.26 0.97
CA ARG A 68 -13.50 -1.66 0.55
C ARG A 68 -13.16 -2.60 1.70
N ALA A 69 -12.20 -2.23 2.55
CA ALA A 69 -11.84 -3.02 3.72
C ALA A 69 -13.05 -3.21 4.65
N ARG A 70 -13.85 -2.17 4.88
CA ARG A 70 -15.07 -2.23 5.69
C ARG A 70 -16.16 -3.09 5.03
N THR A 71 -16.41 -2.93 3.73
CA THR A 71 -17.39 -3.74 2.99
C THR A 71 -17.02 -5.23 3.00
N LEU A 72 -15.73 -5.55 3.04
CA LEU A 72 -15.23 -6.92 3.15
C LEU A 72 -15.05 -7.39 4.61
N ASN A 73 -15.62 -6.68 5.59
CA ASN A 73 -15.60 -7.02 7.02
C ASN A 73 -14.21 -7.10 7.69
N PHE A 74 -13.18 -6.49 7.11
CA PHE A 74 -11.89 -6.33 7.78
C PHE A 74 -12.00 -5.35 8.96
N GLY A 75 -11.13 -5.52 9.96
CA GLY A 75 -11.02 -4.64 11.12
C GLY A 75 -10.00 -3.52 10.97
N SER A 76 -9.18 -3.60 9.92
CA SER A 76 -8.13 -2.63 9.63
C SER A 76 -7.68 -2.71 8.18
N PHE A 77 -7.07 -1.61 7.72
CA PHE A 77 -6.25 -1.66 6.52
C PHE A 77 -4.89 -1.00 6.72
N ARG A 78 -3.92 -1.46 5.94
CA ARG A 78 -2.63 -0.80 5.72
C ARG A 78 -2.44 -0.54 4.23
N VAL A 79 -1.87 0.61 3.90
CA VAL A 79 -1.36 0.93 2.57
C VAL A 79 0.15 1.00 2.63
N THR A 80 0.81 0.32 1.71
CA THR A 80 2.19 0.62 1.29
C THR A 80 2.19 0.88 -0.21
N ASN A 81 3.34 1.28 -0.75
CA ASN A 81 3.45 1.67 -2.14
C ASN A 81 4.73 1.11 -2.76
N ILE A 82 4.69 0.73 -4.03
CA ILE A 82 5.89 0.24 -4.73
C ILE A 82 6.95 1.35 -4.87
N PHE A 83 6.55 2.62 -4.85
CA PHE A 83 7.41 3.79 -4.70
C PHE A 83 7.00 4.59 -3.46
N ALA A 84 7.90 4.90 -2.53
CA ALA A 84 7.54 5.65 -1.32
C ALA A 84 7.47 7.17 -1.53
N TRP A 85 7.98 7.69 -2.65
CA TRP A 85 7.96 9.13 -2.93
C TRP A 85 6.52 9.68 -2.96
N ARG A 86 6.27 10.69 -2.12
CA ARG A 86 4.94 11.27 -1.92
C ARG A 86 4.69 12.40 -2.91
N ASP A 87 3.79 12.16 -3.86
CA ASP A 87 3.39 13.13 -4.87
C ASP A 87 2.01 12.77 -5.46
N THR A 88 1.24 13.76 -5.90
CA THR A 88 -0.05 13.51 -6.56
C THR A 88 0.12 13.07 -8.02
N ASP A 89 1.25 13.41 -8.66
CA ASP A 89 1.51 13.12 -10.06
C ASP A 89 2.57 12.00 -10.22
N PRO A 90 2.21 10.83 -10.80
CA PRO A 90 3.16 9.77 -11.11
C PRO A 90 4.34 10.24 -11.97
N LYS A 91 4.19 11.28 -12.80
CA LYS A 91 5.30 11.85 -13.57
C LYS A 91 6.32 12.55 -12.66
N LYS A 92 5.87 13.24 -11.62
CA LYS A 92 6.77 13.85 -10.61
C LYS A 92 7.47 12.78 -9.78
N MET A 93 6.74 11.74 -9.37
CA MET A 93 7.35 10.56 -8.72
C MET A 93 8.48 9.98 -9.57
N LYS A 94 8.26 9.77 -10.87
CA LYS A 94 9.30 9.25 -11.77
C LYS A 94 10.54 10.16 -11.90
N ARG A 95 10.39 11.47 -11.70
CA ARG A 95 11.50 12.45 -11.74
C ARG A 95 12.29 12.52 -10.43
N ALA A 96 11.80 11.94 -9.34
CA ALA A 96 12.55 11.88 -8.10
C ALA A 96 13.84 11.07 -8.29
N LYS A 97 14.94 11.49 -7.65
CA LYS A 97 16.25 10.83 -7.75
C LYS A 97 16.21 9.38 -7.26
N ASP A 98 15.48 9.12 -6.19
CA ASP A 98 15.21 7.78 -5.66
C ASP A 98 13.72 7.69 -5.33
N PRO A 99 12.85 7.29 -6.27
CA PRO A 99 11.42 7.21 -6.02
C PRO A 99 11.04 6.03 -5.11
N VAL A 100 11.91 5.03 -5.00
CA VAL A 100 11.65 3.82 -4.20
C VAL A 100 11.72 4.17 -2.73
N GLY A 101 12.78 4.85 -2.31
CA GLY A 101 13.02 5.22 -0.92
C GLY A 101 13.59 4.06 -0.10
N LEU A 102 14.60 4.38 0.72
CA LEU A 102 15.46 3.41 1.39
C LEU A 102 14.72 2.36 2.25
N GLN A 103 13.68 2.75 2.98
CA GLN A 103 12.94 1.83 3.88
C GLN A 103 11.73 1.16 3.23
N ASN A 104 11.47 1.40 1.94
CA ASN A 104 10.21 1.03 1.33
C ASN A 104 10.04 -0.49 1.15
N ASN A 105 11.10 -1.20 0.73
CA ASN A 105 11.05 -2.66 0.61
C ASN A 105 10.72 -3.33 1.95
N LYS A 106 11.34 -2.86 3.04
CA LYS A 106 11.04 -3.34 4.40
C LYS A 106 9.59 -3.08 4.77
N ALA A 107 9.07 -1.88 4.50
CA ALA A 107 7.69 -1.54 4.80
C ALA A 107 6.67 -2.40 4.04
N ILE A 108 6.97 -2.78 2.79
CA ILE A 108 6.14 -3.72 2.01
C ILE A 108 6.12 -5.10 2.68
N ILE A 109 7.28 -5.66 3.02
CA ILE A 109 7.38 -6.96 3.71
C ILE A 109 6.64 -6.92 5.05
N ASP A 110 6.88 -5.89 5.87
CA ASP A 110 6.21 -5.72 7.16
C ASP A 110 4.68 -5.59 7.00
N GLY A 111 4.21 -5.06 5.87
CA GLY A 111 2.79 -5.02 5.50
C GLY A 111 2.22 -6.41 5.23
N CYS A 112 2.89 -7.19 4.37
CA CYS A 112 2.48 -8.56 4.02
C CYS A 112 2.47 -9.49 5.24
N LEU A 113 3.49 -9.39 6.09
CA LEU A 113 3.57 -10.19 7.32
C LEU A 113 2.48 -9.80 8.34
N TRP A 114 2.15 -8.51 8.43
CA TRP A 114 1.14 -8.00 9.35
C TRP A 114 -0.30 -8.34 8.95
N ALA A 115 -0.60 -8.43 7.65
CA ALA A 115 -1.95 -8.61 7.15
C ALA A 115 -2.36 -10.08 6.98
N ASP A 116 -3.67 -10.32 7.03
CA ASP A 116 -4.29 -11.62 6.74
C ASP A 116 -4.58 -11.75 5.24
N CYS A 117 -4.85 -10.62 4.56
CA CYS A 117 -4.99 -10.53 3.11
C CYS A 117 -4.15 -9.39 2.53
N THR A 118 -3.42 -9.63 1.44
CA THR A 118 -2.65 -8.60 0.72
C THR A 118 -3.15 -8.46 -0.72
N ILE A 119 -3.51 -7.24 -1.13
CA ILE A 119 -3.97 -6.89 -2.47
C ILE A 119 -2.91 -6.04 -3.19
N ALA A 120 -2.41 -6.55 -4.30
CA ALA A 120 -1.60 -5.78 -5.26
C ALA A 120 -2.51 -4.86 -6.09
N ALA A 121 -2.13 -3.58 -6.23
CA ALA A 121 -2.99 -2.57 -6.86
C ALA A 121 -2.25 -1.32 -7.40
N TRP A 122 -1.04 -1.47 -7.95
CA TRP A 122 -0.20 -0.33 -8.38
C TRP A 122 -0.41 0.16 -9.82
N GLY A 123 -1.20 -0.53 -10.64
CA GLY A 123 -1.50 -0.13 -12.02
C GLY A 123 -0.30 -0.19 -12.99
N ASN A 124 -0.49 0.29 -14.22
CA ASN A 124 0.48 0.12 -15.30
C ASN A 124 1.82 0.85 -15.07
N HIS A 125 1.86 1.82 -14.16
CA HIS A 125 3.11 2.50 -13.81
C HIS A 125 4.08 1.62 -13.03
N GLY A 126 3.67 0.42 -12.57
CA GLY A 126 4.59 -0.59 -12.05
C GLY A 126 5.65 -1.06 -13.04
N LEU A 127 5.43 -0.88 -14.35
CA LEU A 127 6.43 -1.18 -15.37
C LEU A 127 7.68 -0.27 -15.29
N TYR A 128 7.54 0.92 -14.69
CA TYR A 128 8.67 1.82 -14.50
C TYR A 128 9.74 1.18 -13.60
N LEU A 129 11.00 1.20 -14.05
CA LEU A 129 12.13 0.54 -13.37
C LEU A 129 11.92 -0.96 -13.11
N ASN A 130 11.04 -1.62 -13.87
CA ASN A 130 10.62 -3.00 -13.63
C ASN A 130 10.12 -3.22 -12.18
N ARG A 131 9.58 -2.18 -11.55
CA ARG A 131 9.35 -2.15 -10.10
C ARG A 131 8.24 -3.10 -9.67
N GLY A 132 7.19 -3.23 -10.45
CA GLY A 132 6.08 -4.16 -10.20
C GLY A 132 6.57 -5.60 -10.08
N ASN A 133 7.38 -6.05 -11.03
CA ASN A 133 7.95 -7.41 -11.02
C ASN A 133 8.89 -7.62 -9.82
N TYR A 134 9.74 -6.63 -9.50
CA TYR A 134 10.57 -6.70 -8.30
C TYR A 134 9.73 -6.85 -7.03
N VAL A 135 8.64 -6.07 -6.89
CA VAL A 135 7.78 -6.13 -5.70
C VAL A 135 6.98 -7.43 -5.66
N VAL A 136 6.58 -8.00 -6.79
CA VAL A 136 6.00 -9.35 -6.85
C VAL A 136 6.95 -10.37 -6.21
N GLU A 137 8.21 -10.41 -6.64
CA GLU A 137 9.21 -11.32 -6.08
C GLU A 137 9.51 -11.04 -4.60
N LEU A 138 9.40 -9.79 -4.17
CA LEU A 138 9.52 -9.40 -2.77
C LEU A 138 8.36 -9.94 -1.92
N MET A 139 7.12 -9.83 -2.41
CA MET A 139 5.93 -10.26 -1.69
C MET A 139 5.82 -11.78 -1.60
N LYS A 140 6.22 -12.53 -2.64
CA LYS A 140 6.26 -14.00 -2.63
C LYS A 140 7.08 -14.57 -1.47
N LYS A 141 8.18 -13.88 -1.09
CA LYS A 141 9.03 -14.28 0.05
C LYS A 141 8.30 -14.25 1.40
N CYS A 142 7.14 -13.61 1.48
CA CYS A 142 6.33 -13.60 2.70
C CYS A 142 5.54 -14.90 2.91
N GLY A 143 5.50 -15.81 1.92
CA GLY A 143 4.83 -17.10 2.04
C GLY A 143 3.31 -17.01 2.24
N LYS A 144 2.68 -15.91 1.79
CA LYS A 144 1.23 -15.70 1.87
C LYS A 144 0.64 -15.45 0.48
N PRO A 145 -0.60 -15.89 0.21
CA PRO A 145 -1.26 -15.62 -1.06
C PRO A 145 -1.39 -14.11 -1.29
N ILE A 146 -1.15 -13.69 -2.53
CA ILE A 146 -1.30 -12.30 -2.96
C ILE A 146 -2.52 -12.21 -3.87
N PHE A 147 -3.39 -11.25 -3.60
CA PHE A 147 -4.64 -11.03 -4.32
C PHE A 147 -4.55 -9.81 -5.25
N HIS A 148 -5.49 -9.70 -6.17
CA HIS A 148 -5.68 -8.53 -7.02
C HIS A 148 -7.18 -8.20 -7.18
N LEU A 149 -7.47 -6.99 -7.65
CA LEU A 149 -8.83 -6.57 -8.06
C LEU A 149 -9.04 -6.63 -9.58
N GLY A 150 -8.15 -7.32 -10.27
CA GLY A 150 -8.12 -7.48 -11.72
C GLY A 150 -6.75 -7.14 -12.30
N ILE A 151 -6.43 -7.74 -13.44
CA ILE A 151 -5.17 -7.54 -14.16
C ILE A 151 -5.43 -6.73 -15.44
N SER A 152 -4.53 -5.80 -15.76
CA SER A 152 -4.58 -5.02 -16.99
C SER A 152 -4.08 -5.83 -18.19
N LYS A 153 -4.32 -5.35 -19.42
CA LYS A 153 -3.84 -6.01 -20.64
C LYS A 153 -2.31 -6.20 -20.68
N VAL A 154 -1.57 -5.41 -19.90
CA VAL A 154 -0.10 -5.47 -19.80
C VAL A 154 0.38 -6.19 -18.53
N GLY A 155 -0.48 -7.01 -17.93
CA GLY A 155 -0.11 -7.88 -16.81
C GLY A 155 0.11 -7.17 -15.47
N GLN A 156 -0.41 -5.95 -15.28
CA GLN A 156 -0.27 -5.19 -14.03
C GLN A 156 -1.57 -5.19 -13.22
N PRO A 157 -1.52 -5.25 -11.88
CA PRO A 157 -2.71 -5.23 -11.04
C PRO A 157 -3.38 -3.86 -11.11
N LYS A 158 -4.69 -3.84 -11.36
CA LYS A 158 -5.45 -2.59 -11.54
C LYS A 158 -5.48 -1.76 -10.25
N HIS A 159 -5.40 -0.44 -10.42
CA HIS A 159 -5.51 0.51 -9.32
C HIS A 159 -6.95 0.52 -8.77
N PRO A 160 -7.18 0.61 -7.44
CA PRO A 160 -8.51 0.39 -6.86
C PRO A 160 -9.50 1.52 -7.19
N LEU A 161 -9.00 2.73 -7.49
CA LEU A 161 -9.80 3.96 -7.65
C LEU A 161 -11.03 3.82 -8.56
N TYR A 162 -10.97 2.95 -9.58
CA TYR A 162 -12.04 2.78 -10.57
C TYR A 162 -12.63 1.37 -10.62
N ILE A 163 -12.36 0.53 -9.62
CA ILE A 163 -12.91 -0.83 -9.55
C ILE A 163 -14.19 -0.84 -8.69
N SER A 164 -15.28 -1.42 -9.20
CA SER A 164 -16.54 -1.60 -8.45
C SER A 164 -16.31 -2.36 -7.14
N TYR A 165 -17.08 -2.04 -6.09
CA TYR A 165 -17.01 -2.73 -4.80
C TYR A 165 -17.46 -4.20 -4.89
N ASP A 166 -18.28 -4.55 -5.89
CA ASP A 166 -18.74 -5.94 -6.12
C ASP A 166 -17.63 -6.89 -6.59
N ILE A 167 -16.52 -6.33 -7.10
CA ILE A 167 -15.34 -7.13 -7.45
C ILE A 167 -14.64 -7.53 -6.16
N LEU A 168 -14.71 -8.82 -5.83
CA LEU A 168 -13.98 -9.42 -4.73
C LEU A 168 -12.50 -9.63 -5.11
N PRO A 169 -11.58 -9.59 -4.13
CA PRO A 169 -10.18 -9.94 -4.38
C PRO A 169 -10.06 -11.37 -4.90
N THR A 170 -9.29 -11.56 -5.96
CA THR A 170 -8.96 -12.89 -6.52
C THR A 170 -7.49 -13.16 -6.30
N GLU A 171 -7.14 -14.40 -5.96
CA GLU A 171 -5.75 -14.81 -5.81
C GLU A 171 -5.00 -14.64 -7.14
N TRP A 172 -3.85 -13.98 -7.07
CA TRP A 172 -2.99 -13.70 -8.22
C TRP A 172 -1.80 -14.65 -8.29
N LEU A 173 -1.15 -14.85 -7.14
CA LEU A 173 0.08 -15.61 -7.00
C LEU A 173 -0.13 -16.59 -5.86
N SER A 174 -0.32 -17.86 -6.20
CA SER A 174 -0.29 -18.96 -5.25
C SER A 174 1.16 -19.29 -4.90
N ASN A 175 1.40 -19.67 -3.64
CA ASN A 175 2.69 -20.25 -3.27
C ASN A 175 2.77 -21.64 -3.92
N ASN A 176 3.53 -21.75 -5.00
CA ASN A 176 4.02 -23.04 -5.49
C ASN A 176 5.44 -23.26 -4.97
#